data_AF-A0A0M0J8N3-F1
#
_entry.id   AF-A0A0M0J8N3-F1
#
_cell.length_a   1.000
_cell.length_b   1.000
_cell.length_c   1.000
_cell.angle_alpha   90.00
_cell.angle_beta   90.00
_cell.angle_gamma   90.00
#
_symmetry.space_group_name_H-M   'P 1'
#
loop_
_entity.id
_entity.type
_entity.pdbx_description
1 polymer ?
#
loop_
_entity_poly.entity_id
_entity_poly.type
_entity_poly.pdbx_seq_one_letter_code
_entity_poly.pdbx_strand_id
1 'polypeptide(L)'
;MAKIKKQMKGGSKVVGKKGKTLESDQERQLRFEIERMKAEEEARAKEAARKNELKNRQDSEKKHANVNRLKILTQWRKLMRLVKVEDLRKEIEIISQQHEREVDRKDAIIQVLDRDLEESEDQYQMALRAHLVMVDRLIDMHNARLRNIEYDFEKDLQELVDEFGAERAEMNASHARHKKEMLDILAQMEMDFTEEEGDARAEFESTREEIKNRNSEEYNILRFTLEGLIEELERHFDSAHQNYMATTEVRTQDFKTLTRNDQKSARTIEQQMRRLQRLQDQIAHWKQKLATNARKCEERNKAMKAEKDAIFGHFQELKGRMNKFREREAARLQELSINSNAAISTLTERKKVAERILSHAELCRYLETEREKVLPFYASSVEDEEKASFDADKVRSSLQSAAATKDGQPVEEWNCLDNFFKRYNKVLLDVLAIERERARLRSENGDLRSILKQYLDGISVNEDVINNPNPLLVVNHKTNIVMPAAHQRPPPNTTVEGMHAVRSNPLTDGRNQLHRGRQGASI
;
A
#
# COMPACT_ATOMS: atom_id res chain seq x y z
N MET A 1 -100.51 29.84 39.39
CA MET A 1 -101.10 28.60 39.92
C MET A 1 -100.54 28.38 41.33
N ALA A 2 -100.95 29.05 42.40
CA ALA A 2 -102.26 29.30 43.03
C ALA A 2 -102.64 28.25 44.11
N LYS A 3 -102.79 28.77 45.36
CA LYS A 3 -103.51 28.22 46.54
C LYS A 3 -102.75 27.10 47.30
N ILE A 4 -102.59 27.17 48.63
CA ILE A 4 -103.65 26.90 49.62
C ILE A 4 -103.30 27.49 51.02
N LYS A 5 -104.32 28.13 51.61
CA LYS A 5 -104.71 28.34 53.04
C LYS A 5 -103.66 28.74 54.11
N LYS A 6 -103.92 29.90 54.73
CA LYS A 6 -103.85 30.09 56.18
C LYS A 6 -105.24 30.45 56.69
N GLN A 7 -105.69 29.73 57.72
CA GLN A 7 -107.03 29.81 58.33
C GLN A 7 -107.00 30.70 59.59
N MET A 8 -108.18 31.21 59.93
CA MET A 8 -108.64 32.04 61.08
C MET A 8 -108.14 31.53 62.45
N LYS A 9 -108.16 32.25 63.58
CA LYS A 9 -109.14 33.12 64.28
C LYS A 9 -108.31 33.97 65.29
N GLY A 10 -108.65 35.16 65.75
CA GLY A 10 -109.93 35.70 66.20
C GLY A 10 -109.78 36.11 67.68
N GLY A 11 -110.34 37.24 68.09
CA GLY A 11 -110.49 37.56 69.52
C GLY A 11 -110.40 39.05 69.88
N SER A 12 -111.50 39.77 69.66
CA SER A 12 -111.73 41.13 70.13
C SER A 12 -111.88 41.23 71.65
N LYS A 13 -111.21 42.23 72.23
CA LYS A 13 -111.78 43.35 73.02
C LYS A 13 -113.01 43.02 73.90
N VAL A 14 -112.79 42.92 75.22
CA VAL A 14 -113.82 43.15 76.25
C VAL A 14 -113.31 44.18 77.26
N VAL A 15 -114.06 45.26 77.37
CA VAL A 15 -113.89 46.42 78.25
C VAL A 15 -114.38 46.04 79.65
N GLY A 16 -113.65 46.45 80.69
CA GLY A 16 -113.99 46.15 82.07
C GLY A 16 -115.15 46.98 82.65
N LYS A 17 -115.60 46.60 83.84
CA LYS A 17 -115.97 47.57 84.88
C LYS A 17 -115.98 46.92 86.27
N LYS A 18 -115.53 47.75 87.22
CA LYS A 18 -115.37 47.61 88.66
C LYS A 18 -116.57 47.02 89.42
N GLY A 19 -116.28 46.23 90.45
CA GLY A 19 -117.11 46.02 91.63
C GLY A 19 -116.21 45.89 92.87
N LYS A 20 -116.28 46.88 93.76
CA LYS A 20 -115.64 46.95 95.09
C LYS A 20 -116.59 46.34 96.12
N THR A 21 -116.10 45.60 97.13
CA THR A 21 -116.42 45.79 98.58
C THR A 21 -115.75 44.75 99.50
N LEU A 22 -114.99 45.27 100.49
CA LEU A 22 -114.82 44.85 101.91
C LEU A 22 -114.24 43.44 102.21
N GLU A 23 -112.91 43.25 102.29
CA GLU A 23 -111.97 43.40 103.45
C GLU A 23 -112.03 42.32 104.56
N SER A 24 -111.01 41.44 104.55
CA SER A 24 -110.47 40.71 105.70
C SER A 24 -108.95 40.53 105.52
N ASP A 25 -108.14 40.82 106.54
CA ASP A 25 -106.68 41.08 106.46
C ASP A 25 -105.78 39.90 106.02
N GLN A 26 -106.34 38.70 105.83
CA GLN A 26 -105.59 37.53 105.36
C GLN A 26 -105.52 37.42 103.81
N GLU A 27 -106.44 38.06 103.07
CA GLU A 27 -106.43 38.05 101.60
C GLU A 27 -105.47 39.08 100.97
N ARG A 28 -105.06 40.11 101.72
CA ARG A 28 -104.05 41.09 101.28
C ARG A 28 -102.65 40.47 101.17
N GLN A 29 -102.27 39.58 102.09
CA GLN A 29 -100.96 38.93 102.07
C GLN A 29 -100.85 37.90 100.94
N LEU A 30 -101.87 37.07 100.73
CA LEU A 30 -101.90 36.08 99.64
C LEU A 30 -101.96 36.74 98.24
N ARG A 31 -102.68 37.86 98.08
CA ARG A 31 -102.64 38.62 96.81
C ARG A 31 -101.30 39.28 96.57
N PHE A 32 -100.66 39.82 97.60
CA PHE A 32 -99.33 40.41 97.47
C PHE A 32 -98.27 39.35 97.13
N GLU A 33 -98.39 38.14 97.68
CA GLU A 33 -97.54 36.99 97.32
C GLU A 33 -97.85 36.45 95.91
N ILE A 34 -99.12 36.37 95.49
CA ILE A 34 -99.50 35.97 94.12
C ILE A 34 -99.11 37.02 93.08
N GLU A 35 -99.24 38.32 93.38
CA GLU A 35 -98.78 39.40 92.51
C GLU A 35 -97.25 39.47 92.45
N ARG A 36 -96.55 39.19 93.56
CA ARG A 36 -95.10 39.07 93.58
C ARG A 36 -94.63 37.86 92.77
N MET A 37 -95.26 36.70 92.92
CA MET A 37 -94.96 35.49 92.12
C MET A 37 -95.28 35.68 90.64
N LYS A 38 -96.40 36.33 90.29
CA LYS A 38 -96.73 36.68 88.90
C LYS A 38 -95.79 37.73 88.32
N ALA A 39 -95.40 38.74 89.09
CA ALA A 39 -94.40 39.72 88.67
C ALA A 39 -93.02 39.08 88.49
N GLU A 40 -92.67 38.09 89.33
CA GLU A 40 -91.44 37.32 89.24
C GLU A 40 -91.48 36.32 88.06
N GLU A 41 -92.62 35.68 87.79
CA GLU A 41 -92.86 34.85 86.60
C GLU A 41 -92.88 35.67 85.30
N GLU A 42 -93.48 36.86 85.30
CA GLU A 42 -93.43 37.80 84.18
C GLU A 42 -92.02 38.38 83.99
N ALA A 43 -91.26 38.60 85.06
CA ALA A 43 -89.85 38.98 85.00
C ALA A 43 -89.00 37.84 84.44
N ARG A 44 -89.19 36.60 84.92
CA ARG A 44 -88.53 35.40 84.36
C ARG A 44 -88.96 35.12 82.92
N ALA A 45 -90.22 35.39 82.56
CA ALA A 45 -90.70 35.26 81.18
C ALA A 45 -90.10 36.34 80.27
N LYS A 46 -89.95 37.58 80.75
CA LYS A 46 -89.24 38.67 80.04
C LYS A 46 -87.75 38.36 79.91
N GLU A 47 -87.11 37.81 80.95
CA GLU A 47 -85.71 37.36 80.91
C GLU A 47 -85.52 36.15 79.97
N ALA A 48 -86.41 35.17 80.01
CA ALA A 48 -86.42 34.03 79.09
C ALA A 48 -86.68 34.47 77.64
N ALA A 49 -87.55 35.45 77.42
CA ALA A 49 -87.77 36.05 76.11
C ALA A 49 -86.51 36.77 75.60
N ARG A 50 -85.85 37.59 76.43
CA ARG A 50 -84.55 38.21 76.07
C ARG A 50 -83.48 37.15 75.80
N LYS A 51 -83.41 36.09 76.60
CA LYS A 51 -82.44 34.98 76.41
C LYS A 51 -82.72 34.20 75.13
N ASN A 52 -83.99 33.95 74.80
CA ASN A 52 -84.38 33.32 73.54
C ASN A 52 -84.12 34.24 72.34
N GLU A 53 -84.31 35.55 72.47
CA GLU A 53 -83.97 36.51 71.42
C GLU A 53 -82.46 36.56 71.18
N LEU A 54 -81.65 36.60 72.24
CA LEU A 54 -80.19 36.50 72.15
C LEU A 54 -79.74 35.16 71.56
N LYS A 55 -80.38 34.05 71.95
CA LYS A 55 -80.07 32.72 71.39
C LYS A 55 -80.46 32.63 69.91
N ASN A 56 -81.62 33.16 69.52
CA ASN A 56 -82.04 33.24 68.12
C ASN A 56 -81.11 34.13 67.30
N ARG A 57 -80.59 35.21 67.88
CA ARG A 57 -79.58 36.08 67.27
C ARG A 57 -78.23 35.38 67.14
N GLN A 58 -77.81 34.63 68.16
CA GLN A 58 -76.60 33.82 68.10
C GLN A 58 -76.71 32.70 67.06
N ASP A 59 -77.87 32.05 66.95
CA ASP A 59 -78.11 30.98 65.98
C ASP A 59 -78.26 31.54 64.56
N SER A 60 -78.83 32.74 64.38
CA SER A 60 -78.82 33.42 63.09
C SER A 60 -77.42 33.86 62.70
N GLU A 61 -76.63 34.42 63.61
CA GLU A 61 -75.21 34.75 63.39
C GLU A 61 -74.38 33.52 63.05
N LYS A 62 -74.56 32.38 63.73
CA LYS A 62 -73.90 31.11 63.39
C LYS A 62 -74.28 30.61 61.99
N LYS A 63 -75.57 30.70 61.63
CA LYS A 63 -76.04 30.35 60.28
C LYS A 63 -75.43 31.28 59.24
N HIS A 64 -75.42 32.59 59.49
CA HIS A 64 -74.79 33.57 58.61
C HIS A 64 -73.28 33.35 58.50
N ALA A 65 -72.58 33.01 59.59
CA ALA A 65 -71.17 32.69 59.59
C ALA A 65 -70.88 31.42 58.76
N ASN A 66 -71.68 30.36 58.90
CA ASN A 66 -71.54 29.14 58.11
C ASN A 66 -71.79 29.38 56.62
N VAL A 67 -72.86 30.13 56.28
CA VAL A 67 -73.15 30.49 54.89
C VAL A 67 -72.06 31.39 54.32
N ASN A 68 -71.58 32.38 55.08
CA ASN A 68 -70.48 33.24 54.65
C ASN A 68 -69.18 32.46 54.48
N ARG A 69 -68.87 31.50 55.37
CA ARG A 69 -67.72 30.60 55.22
C ARG A 69 -67.82 29.77 53.95
N LEU A 70 -68.99 29.21 53.63
CA LEU A 70 -69.20 28.46 52.40
C LEU A 70 -69.06 29.35 51.15
N LYS A 71 -69.59 30.57 51.19
CA LYS A 71 -69.43 31.57 50.11
C LYS A 71 -67.96 31.92 49.90
N ILE A 72 -67.23 32.20 50.99
CA ILE A 72 -65.79 32.48 50.98
C ILE A 72 -65.02 31.29 50.43
N LEU A 73 -65.26 30.07 50.90
CA LEU A 73 -64.60 28.86 50.39
C LEU A 73 -64.90 28.62 48.90
N THR A 74 -66.12 28.90 48.46
CA THR A 74 -66.51 28.76 47.05
C THR A 74 -65.78 29.79 46.18
N GLN A 75 -65.70 31.03 46.65
CA GLN A 75 -64.93 32.09 46.00
C GLN A 75 -63.43 31.77 45.99
N TRP A 76 -62.86 31.29 47.09
CA TRP A 76 -61.46 30.84 47.15
C TRP A 76 -61.18 29.68 46.21
N ARG A 77 -62.05 28.67 46.11
CA ARG A 77 -61.88 27.60 45.11
C ARG A 77 -61.96 28.12 43.68
N LYS A 78 -62.79 29.14 43.41
CA LYS A 78 -62.83 29.78 42.10
C LYS A 78 -61.51 30.50 41.82
N LEU A 79 -61.02 31.31 42.77
CA LEU A 79 -59.74 32.02 42.65
C LEU A 79 -58.55 31.05 42.49
N MET A 80 -58.44 30.04 43.36
CA MET A 80 -57.36 29.05 43.30
C MET A 80 -57.37 28.25 42.00
N ARG A 81 -58.56 27.93 41.45
CA ARG A 81 -58.66 27.30 40.12
C ARG A 81 -58.20 28.24 39.01
N LEU A 82 -58.56 29.52 39.07
CA LEU A 82 -58.09 30.49 38.07
C LEU A 82 -56.56 30.61 38.11
N VAL A 83 -55.99 30.79 39.30
CA VAL A 83 -54.52 30.84 39.48
C VAL A 83 -53.86 29.55 38.99
N LYS A 84 -54.36 28.36 39.38
CA LYS A 84 -53.74 27.11 38.91
C LYS A 84 -53.90 26.89 37.40
N VAL A 85 -55.00 27.34 36.80
CA VAL A 85 -55.18 27.29 35.34
C VAL A 85 -54.18 28.22 34.64
N GLU A 86 -53.92 29.41 35.18
CA GLU A 86 -52.88 30.31 34.65
C GLU A 86 -51.49 29.70 34.79
N ASP A 87 -51.17 29.10 35.94
CA ASP A 87 -49.88 28.42 36.14
C ASP A 87 -49.71 27.24 35.17
N LEU A 88 -50.73 26.40 35.01
CA LEU A 88 -50.69 25.29 34.06
C LEU A 88 -50.55 25.75 32.62
N ARG A 89 -51.16 26.89 32.24
CA ARG A 89 -50.97 27.46 30.90
C ARG A 89 -49.53 27.91 30.67
N LYS A 90 -48.90 28.54 31.67
CA LYS A 90 -47.47 28.90 31.61
C LYS A 90 -46.58 27.66 31.53
N GLU A 91 -46.88 26.63 32.31
CA GLU A 91 -46.15 25.35 32.25
C GLU A 91 -46.27 24.70 30.86
N ILE A 92 -47.47 24.65 30.27
CA ILE A 92 -47.69 24.15 28.90
C ILE A 92 -46.90 24.98 27.87
N GLU A 93 -46.89 26.30 28.01
CA GLU A 93 -46.15 27.20 27.13
C GLU A 93 -44.64 26.95 27.20
N ILE A 94 -44.09 26.79 28.41
CA ILE A 94 -42.67 26.47 28.61
C ILE A 94 -42.34 25.11 27.97
N ILE A 95 -43.17 24.09 28.18
CA ILE A 95 -42.97 22.75 27.59
C ILE A 95 -43.07 22.82 26.06
N SER A 96 -44.01 23.60 25.51
CA SER A 96 -44.15 23.79 24.06
C SER A 96 -42.90 24.44 23.46
N GLN A 97 -42.39 25.51 24.08
CA GLN A 97 -41.16 26.18 23.62
C GLN A 97 -39.94 25.26 23.75
N GLN A 98 -39.87 24.45 24.81
CA GLN A 98 -38.79 23.46 24.95
C GLN A 98 -38.87 22.40 23.85
N HIS A 99 -40.06 21.91 23.54
CA HIS A 99 -40.29 20.94 22.47
C HIS A 99 -39.91 21.52 21.10
N GLU A 100 -40.33 22.74 20.78
CA GLU A 100 -39.94 23.43 19.54
C GLU A 100 -38.41 23.53 19.41
N ARG A 101 -37.71 23.94 20.48
CA ARG A 101 -36.23 23.98 20.47
C ARG A 101 -35.58 22.61 20.31
N GLU A 102 -36.22 21.54 20.78
CA GLU A 102 -35.72 20.18 20.55
C GLU A 102 -35.96 19.71 19.12
N VAL A 103 -37.10 20.07 18.53
CA VAL A 103 -37.41 19.82 17.12
C VAL A 103 -36.41 20.56 16.24
N ASP A 104 -36.20 21.86 16.45
CA ASP A 104 -35.23 22.66 15.68
C ASP A 104 -33.80 22.07 15.75
N ARG A 105 -33.39 21.60 16.95
CA ARG A 105 -32.08 20.96 17.12
C ARG A 105 -31.99 19.63 16.39
N LYS A 106 -33.05 18.82 16.41
CA LYS A 106 -33.09 17.55 15.69
C LYS A 106 -33.11 17.78 14.18
N ASP A 107 -33.87 18.76 13.70
CA ASP A 107 -33.91 19.12 12.28
C ASP A 107 -32.57 19.65 11.80
N ALA A 108 -31.86 20.44 12.62
CA ALA A 108 -30.49 20.86 12.31
C ALA A 108 -29.52 19.66 12.22
N ILE A 109 -29.63 18.69 13.13
CA ILE A 109 -28.83 17.46 13.07
C ILE A 109 -29.16 16.65 11.81
N ILE A 110 -30.45 16.52 11.45
CA ILE A 110 -30.87 15.82 10.23
C ILE A 110 -30.27 16.48 9.00
N GLN A 111 -30.32 17.81 8.90
CA GLN A 111 -29.72 18.55 7.77
C GLN A 111 -28.21 18.35 7.66
N VAL A 112 -27.50 18.30 8.79
CA VAL A 112 -26.06 18.01 8.79
C VAL A 112 -25.81 16.57 8.33
N LEU A 113 -26.57 15.59 8.84
CA LEU A 113 -26.44 14.19 8.45
C LEU A 113 -26.79 13.96 6.97
N ASP A 114 -27.80 14.64 6.43
CA ASP A 114 -28.15 14.57 5.01
C ASP A 114 -27.01 15.10 4.15
N ARG A 115 -26.39 16.22 4.56
CA ARG A 115 -25.21 16.77 3.88
C ARG A 115 -24.00 15.82 3.97
N ASP A 116 -23.73 15.25 5.14
CA ASP A 116 -22.63 14.29 5.32
C ASP A 116 -22.83 13.05 4.44
N LEU A 117 -24.09 12.59 4.28
CA LEU A 117 -24.44 11.51 3.36
C LEU A 117 -24.15 11.89 1.90
N GLU A 118 -24.58 13.08 1.46
CA GLU A 118 -24.28 13.59 0.11
C GLU A 118 -22.77 13.69 -0.13
N GLU A 119 -22.01 14.26 0.82
CA GLU A 119 -20.55 14.38 0.72
C GLU A 119 -19.87 13.00 0.66
N SER A 120 -20.37 12.02 1.43
CA SER A 120 -19.84 10.64 1.41
C SER A 120 -20.13 9.92 0.08
N GLU A 121 -21.32 10.13 -0.50
CA GLU A 121 -21.69 9.57 -1.80
C GLU A 121 -20.84 10.19 -2.91
N ASP A 122 -20.63 11.51 -2.90
CA ASP A 122 -19.76 12.19 -3.87
C ASP A 122 -18.31 11.69 -3.80
N GLN A 123 -17.79 11.49 -2.58
CA GLN A 123 -16.48 10.88 -2.37
C GLN A 123 -16.40 9.45 -2.91
N TYR A 124 -17.43 8.64 -2.66
CA TYR A 124 -17.52 7.27 -3.18
C TYR A 124 -17.56 7.27 -4.72
N GLN A 125 -18.38 8.11 -5.33
CA GLN A 125 -18.47 8.22 -6.79
C GLN A 125 -17.16 8.71 -7.40
N MET A 126 -16.46 9.66 -6.77
CA MET A 126 -15.14 10.10 -7.21
C MET A 126 -14.11 8.97 -7.13
N ALA A 127 -14.07 8.23 -6.02
CA ALA A 127 -13.17 7.10 -5.84
C ALA A 127 -13.46 5.98 -6.85
N LEU A 128 -14.74 5.69 -7.12
CA LEU A 128 -15.15 4.71 -8.12
C LEU A 128 -14.70 5.12 -9.52
N ARG A 129 -14.92 6.39 -9.93
CA ARG A 129 -14.46 6.89 -11.23
C ARG A 129 -12.93 6.80 -11.35
N ALA A 130 -12.19 7.19 -10.30
CA ALA A 130 -10.74 7.09 -10.28
C ALA A 130 -10.26 5.64 -10.40
N HIS A 131 -10.91 4.70 -9.70
CA HIS A 131 -10.62 3.27 -9.78
C HIS A 131 -10.91 2.73 -11.19
N LEU A 132 -12.05 3.08 -11.81
CA LEU A 132 -12.37 2.66 -13.16
C LEU A 132 -11.33 3.15 -14.17
N VAL A 133 -10.91 4.42 -14.08
CA VAL A 133 -9.84 4.96 -14.93
C VAL A 133 -8.51 4.21 -14.71
N MET A 134 -8.21 3.81 -13.48
CA MET A 134 -7.00 3.01 -13.20
C MET A 134 -7.10 1.61 -13.83
N VAL A 135 -8.26 0.97 -13.73
CA VAL A 135 -8.52 -0.33 -14.36
C VAL A 135 -8.42 -0.23 -15.88
N ASP A 136 -8.98 0.82 -16.50
CA ASP A 136 -8.86 1.05 -17.95
C ASP A 136 -7.41 1.22 -18.37
N ARG A 137 -6.61 2.01 -17.63
CA ARG A 137 -5.16 2.14 -17.88
C ARG A 137 -4.42 0.81 -17.74
N LEU A 138 -4.82 -0.03 -16.78
CA LEU A 138 -4.24 -1.36 -16.60
C LEU A 138 -4.59 -2.27 -17.79
N ILE A 139 -5.83 -2.23 -18.26
CA ILE A 139 -6.30 -2.94 -19.45
C ILE A 139 -5.51 -2.48 -20.68
N ASP A 140 -5.33 -1.17 -20.87
CA ASP A 140 -4.54 -0.62 -21.99
C ASP A 140 -3.08 -1.10 -21.96
N MET A 141 -2.46 -1.11 -20.78
CA MET A 141 -1.11 -1.63 -20.59
C MET A 141 -1.01 -3.12 -20.94
N HIS A 142 -1.99 -3.92 -20.50
CA HIS A 142 -2.06 -5.33 -20.83
C HIS A 142 -2.30 -5.56 -22.32
N ASN A 143 -3.17 -4.79 -22.96
CA ASN A 143 -3.43 -4.86 -24.39
C ASN A 143 -2.21 -4.44 -25.22
N ALA A 144 -1.43 -3.46 -24.77
CA ALA A 144 -0.17 -3.08 -25.40
C ALA A 144 0.88 -4.20 -25.27
N ARG A 145 0.98 -4.80 -24.08
CA ARG A 145 1.88 -5.94 -23.85
C ARG A 145 1.49 -7.15 -24.70
N LEU A 146 0.20 -7.48 -24.78
CA LEU A 146 -0.30 -8.58 -25.61
C LEU A 146 0.03 -8.32 -27.09
N ARG A 147 -0.26 -7.12 -27.60
CA ARG A 147 0.08 -6.75 -28.98
C ARG A 147 1.56 -6.86 -29.30
N ASN A 148 2.44 -6.44 -28.38
CA ASN A 148 3.88 -6.59 -28.57
C ASN A 148 4.30 -8.06 -28.61
N ILE A 149 3.75 -8.88 -27.71
CA ILE A 149 4.03 -10.32 -27.67
C ILE A 149 3.52 -11.01 -28.94
N GLU A 150 2.31 -10.69 -29.38
CA GLU A 150 1.75 -11.19 -30.64
C GLU A 150 2.62 -10.79 -31.84
N TYR A 151 3.05 -9.52 -31.90
CA TYR A 151 3.94 -9.03 -32.94
C TYR A 151 5.28 -9.76 -32.94
N ASP A 152 5.92 -9.93 -31.78
CA ASP A 152 7.19 -10.64 -31.65
C ASP A 152 7.02 -12.11 -32.08
N PHE A 153 5.93 -12.77 -31.67
CA PHE A 153 5.63 -14.15 -32.09
C PHE A 153 5.39 -14.29 -33.59
N GLU A 154 4.61 -13.39 -34.19
CA GLU A 154 4.36 -13.39 -35.63
C GLU A 154 5.63 -13.14 -36.42
N LYS A 155 6.49 -12.23 -35.93
CA LYS A 155 7.79 -11.96 -36.52
C LYS A 155 8.70 -13.18 -36.45
N ASP A 156 8.86 -13.78 -35.27
CA ASP A 156 9.68 -14.98 -35.09
C ASP A 156 9.16 -16.15 -35.94
N LEU A 157 7.83 -16.29 -36.05
CA LEU A 157 7.21 -17.30 -36.91
C LEU A 157 7.54 -17.05 -38.38
N GLN A 158 7.47 -15.80 -38.83
CA GLN A 158 7.79 -15.43 -40.21
C GLN A 158 9.27 -15.67 -40.53
N GLU A 159 10.18 -15.26 -39.64
CA GLU A 159 11.62 -15.53 -39.77
C GLU A 159 11.88 -17.04 -39.88
N LEU A 160 11.24 -17.85 -39.04
CA LEU A 160 11.38 -19.31 -39.07
C LEU A 160 10.84 -19.92 -40.37
N VAL A 161 9.69 -19.43 -40.86
CA VAL A 161 9.11 -19.87 -42.14
C VAL A 161 10.04 -19.54 -43.30
N ASP A 162 10.63 -18.35 -43.31
CA ASP A 162 11.55 -17.91 -44.35
C ASP A 162 12.86 -18.70 -44.32
N GLU A 163 13.41 -18.96 -43.13
CA GLU A 163 14.62 -19.79 -42.96
C GLU A 163 14.41 -21.23 -43.44
N PHE A 164 13.34 -21.91 -42.99
CA PHE A 164 13.03 -23.27 -43.47
C PHE A 164 12.67 -23.29 -44.95
N GLY A 165 12.01 -22.24 -45.45
CA GLY A 165 11.71 -22.08 -46.87
C GLY A 165 12.99 -21.99 -47.70
N ALA A 166 13.96 -21.19 -47.26
CA ALA A 166 15.26 -21.04 -47.90
C ALA A 166 16.09 -22.33 -47.85
N GLU A 167 16.18 -22.97 -46.68
CA GLU A 167 16.89 -24.25 -46.51
C GLU A 167 16.30 -25.33 -47.41
N ARG A 168 14.95 -25.44 -47.46
CA ARG A 168 14.27 -26.37 -48.34
C ARG A 168 14.55 -26.08 -49.81
N ALA A 169 14.57 -24.81 -50.22
CA ALA A 169 14.89 -24.43 -51.59
C ALA A 169 16.33 -24.79 -51.96
N GLU A 170 17.29 -24.53 -51.06
CA GLU A 170 18.69 -24.90 -51.23
C GLU A 170 18.87 -26.42 -51.32
N MET A 171 18.24 -27.18 -50.43
CA MET A 171 18.29 -28.64 -50.42
C MET A 171 17.73 -29.23 -51.72
N ASN A 172 16.60 -28.72 -52.19
CA ASN A 172 16.01 -29.13 -53.46
C ASN A 172 16.92 -28.78 -54.65
N ALA A 173 17.52 -27.59 -54.65
CA ALA A 173 18.45 -27.16 -55.70
C ALA A 173 19.72 -28.02 -55.72
N SER A 174 20.30 -28.31 -54.55
CA SER A 174 21.46 -29.19 -54.38
C SER A 174 21.13 -30.61 -54.85
N HIS A 175 19.99 -31.16 -54.43
CA HIS A 175 19.53 -32.47 -54.88
C HIS A 175 19.31 -32.53 -56.40
N ALA A 176 18.72 -31.48 -56.99
CA ALA A 176 18.54 -31.40 -58.43
C ALA A 176 19.87 -31.33 -59.19
N ARG A 177 20.87 -30.61 -58.67
CA ARG A 177 22.23 -30.58 -59.24
C ARG A 177 22.90 -31.95 -59.17
N HIS A 178 22.93 -32.58 -58.00
CA HIS A 178 23.52 -33.92 -57.85
C HIS A 178 22.82 -34.95 -58.72
N LYS A 179 21.48 -34.91 -58.81
CA LYS A 179 20.72 -35.79 -59.70
C LYS A 179 21.13 -35.58 -61.16
N LYS A 180 21.27 -34.33 -61.60
CA LYS A 180 21.71 -34.01 -62.95
C LYS A 180 23.14 -34.52 -63.20
N GLU A 181 24.08 -34.23 -62.31
CA GLU A 181 25.46 -34.70 -62.41
C GLU A 181 25.54 -36.23 -62.52
N MET A 182 24.77 -36.96 -61.70
CA MET A 182 24.72 -38.42 -61.77
C MET A 182 24.13 -38.93 -63.10
N LEU A 183 23.09 -38.26 -63.63
CA LEU A 183 22.54 -38.59 -64.94
C LEU A 183 23.53 -38.28 -66.07
N ASP A 184 24.26 -37.17 -65.99
CA ASP A 184 25.28 -36.79 -66.96
C ASP A 184 26.45 -37.80 -66.96
N ILE A 185 26.88 -38.27 -65.78
CA ILE A 185 27.89 -39.34 -65.65
C ILE A 185 27.38 -40.65 -66.24
N LEU A 186 26.13 -41.03 -65.96
CA LEU A 186 25.54 -42.24 -66.54
C LEU A 186 25.47 -42.16 -68.06
N ALA A 187 25.05 -41.02 -68.61
CA ALA A 187 25.01 -40.80 -70.05
C ALA A 187 26.41 -40.89 -70.68
N GLN A 188 27.43 -40.29 -70.03
CA GLN A 188 28.81 -40.40 -70.49
C GLN A 188 29.31 -41.85 -70.45
N MET A 189 29.05 -42.57 -69.36
CA MET A 189 29.41 -43.99 -69.25
C MET A 189 28.73 -44.84 -70.33
N GLU A 190 27.44 -44.61 -70.59
CA GLU A 190 26.73 -45.29 -71.68
C GLU A 190 27.36 -44.99 -73.03
N MET A 191 27.73 -43.73 -73.31
CA MET A 191 28.44 -43.36 -74.53
C MET A 191 29.79 -44.07 -74.64
N ASP A 192 30.61 -44.03 -73.60
CA ASP A 192 31.93 -44.69 -73.56
C ASP A 192 31.79 -46.20 -73.80
N PHE A 193 30.81 -46.87 -73.18
CA PHE A 193 30.54 -48.28 -73.42
C PHE A 193 30.11 -48.56 -74.86
N THR A 194 29.28 -47.71 -75.47
CA THR A 194 28.89 -47.88 -76.88
C THR A 194 30.06 -47.65 -77.84
N GLU A 195 30.97 -46.74 -77.52
CA GLU A 195 32.20 -46.50 -78.28
C GLU A 195 33.15 -47.68 -78.15
N GLU A 196 33.42 -48.17 -76.94
CA GLU A 196 34.23 -49.37 -76.71
C GLU A 196 33.65 -50.61 -77.41
N GLU A 197 32.32 -50.80 -77.38
CA GLU A 197 31.66 -51.88 -78.12
C GLU A 197 31.82 -51.70 -79.63
N GLY A 198 31.75 -50.46 -80.14
CA GLY A 198 32.00 -50.12 -81.53
C GLY A 198 33.43 -50.41 -81.97
N ASP A 199 34.41 -49.99 -81.19
CA ASP A 199 35.83 -50.23 -81.42
C ASP A 199 36.14 -51.73 -81.40
N ALA A 200 35.65 -52.47 -80.41
CA ALA A 200 35.82 -53.92 -80.33
C ALA A 200 35.22 -54.66 -81.54
N ARG A 201 34.06 -54.19 -82.04
CA ARG A 201 33.45 -54.73 -83.28
C ARG A 201 34.30 -54.38 -84.50
N ALA A 202 34.82 -53.16 -84.61
CA ALA A 202 35.68 -52.73 -85.71
C ALA A 202 37.01 -53.49 -85.73
N GLU A 203 37.65 -53.68 -84.57
CA GLU A 203 38.85 -54.50 -84.41
C GLU A 203 38.59 -55.96 -84.82
N PHE A 204 37.45 -56.52 -84.39
CA PHE A 204 37.05 -57.87 -84.80
C PHE A 204 36.86 -57.98 -86.32
N GLU A 205 36.23 -57.00 -86.95
CA GLU A 205 36.06 -56.98 -88.41
C GLU A 205 37.40 -56.82 -89.14
N SER A 206 38.29 -55.96 -88.65
CA SER A 206 39.64 -55.75 -89.19
C SER A 206 40.47 -57.04 -89.10
N THR A 207 40.55 -57.66 -87.92
CA THR A 207 41.28 -58.92 -87.74
C THR A 207 40.71 -60.05 -88.60
N ARG A 208 39.37 -60.09 -88.78
CA ARG A 208 38.74 -61.03 -89.70
C ARG A 208 39.15 -60.80 -91.15
N GLU A 209 39.21 -59.54 -91.61
CA GLU A 209 39.69 -59.21 -92.96
C GLU A 209 41.18 -59.48 -93.15
N GLU A 210 42.02 -59.18 -92.15
CA GLU A 210 43.44 -59.51 -92.16
C GLU A 210 43.67 -61.02 -92.30
N ILE A 211 42.95 -61.84 -91.54
CA ILE A 211 43.03 -63.31 -91.66
C ILE A 211 42.60 -63.76 -93.05
N LYS A 212 41.53 -63.18 -93.61
CA LYS A 212 41.07 -63.50 -94.97
C LYS A 212 42.13 -63.13 -96.01
N ASN A 213 42.75 -61.96 -95.90
CA ASN A 213 43.81 -61.49 -96.80
C ASN A 213 45.05 -62.38 -96.68
N ARG A 214 45.49 -62.68 -95.46
CA ARG A 214 46.60 -63.58 -95.19
C ARG A 214 46.37 -64.97 -95.79
N ASN A 215 45.18 -65.55 -95.61
CA ASN A 215 44.86 -66.84 -96.23
C ASN A 215 44.89 -66.76 -97.76
N SER A 216 44.47 -65.64 -98.35
CA SER A 216 44.55 -65.43 -99.80
C SER A 216 46.00 -65.28 -100.30
N GLU A 217 46.87 -64.64 -99.50
CA GLU A 217 48.31 -64.53 -99.76
C GLU A 217 49.00 -65.89 -99.63
N GLU A 218 48.73 -66.64 -98.56
CA GLU A 218 49.26 -68.00 -98.35
C GLU A 218 48.84 -68.94 -99.48
N TYR A 219 47.59 -68.82 -99.96
CA TYR A 219 47.13 -69.53 -101.15
C TYR A 219 47.94 -69.15 -102.40
N ASN A 220 48.17 -67.85 -102.63
CA ASN A 220 48.95 -67.37 -103.78
C ASN A 220 50.43 -67.79 -103.70
N ILE A 221 51.03 -67.75 -102.51
CA ILE A 221 52.39 -68.22 -102.26
C ILE A 221 52.46 -69.72 -102.54
N LEU A 222 51.53 -70.52 -102.02
CA LEU A 222 51.49 -71.95 -102.27
C LEU A 222 51.39 -72.25 -103.77
N ARG A 223 50.52 -71.51 -104.49
CA ARG A 223 50.43 -71.59 -105.95
C ARG A 223 51.78 -71.33 -106.62
N PHE A 224 52.47 -70.25 -106.25
CA PHE A 224 53.79 -69.90 -106.76
C PHE A 224 54.86 -70.95 -106.44
N THR A 225 54.84 -71.53 -105.23
CA THR A 225 55.80 -72.57 -104.84
C THR A 225 55.59 -73.87 -105.61
N LEU A 226 54.33 -74.23 -105.90
CA LEU A 226 54.02 -75.39 -106.73
C LEU A 226 54.42 -75.17 -108.19
N GLU A 227 54.25 -73.95 -108.72
CA GLU A 227 54.79 -73.54 -110.02
C GLU A 227 56.33 -73.62 -110.04
N GLY A 228 57.03 -73.19 -108.98
CA GLY A 228 58.50 -73.25 -108.89
C GLY A 228 59.10 -74.65 -108.68
N LEU A 229 58.42 -75.54 -107.95
CA LEU A 229 58.85 -76.94 -107.79
C LEU A 229 58.83 -77.71 -109.12
N ILE A 230 57.96 -77.31 -110.04
CA ILE A 230 57.92 -77.85 -111.40
C ILE A 230 59.20 -77.44 -112.16
N GLU A 231 59.63 -76.18 -112.05
CA GLU A 231 60.89 -75.71 -112.67
C GLU A 231 62.15 -76.34 -112.04
N GLU A 232 62.16 -76.63 -110.73
CA GLU A 232 63.30 -77.28 -110.06
C GLU A 232 63.50 -78.74 -110.49
N LEU A 233 62.42 -79.47 -110.77
CA LEU A 233 62.49 -80.83 -111.31
C LEU A 233 63.13 -80.86 -112.70
N GLU A 234 62.98 -79.80 -113.49
CA GLU A 234 63.65 -79.64 -114.78
C GLU A 234 65.16 -79.40 -114.61
N ARG A 235 65.58 -78.59 -113.61
CA ARG A 235 67.00 -78.36 -113.29
C ARG A 235 67.73 -79.56 -112.67
N HIS A 236 67.01 -80.43 -111.95
CA HIS A 236 67.62 -81.60 -111.30
C HIS A 236 68.20 -82.62 -112.30
N PHE A 237 67.67 -82.67 -113.53
CA PHE A 237 68.23 -83.48 -114.61
C PHE A 237 69.61 -82.96 -115.09
N ASP A 238 69.85 -81.65 -115.06
CA ASP A 238 71.11 -81.04 -115.50
C ASP A 238 72.23 -81.13 -114.44
N SER A 239 71.86 -81.11 -113.15
CA SER A 239 72.80 -81.02 -112.02
C SER A 239 73.56 -82.32 -111.72
N ALA A 240 72.99 -83.49 -112.01
CA ALA A 240 73.65 -84.78 -111.75
C ALA A 240 74.99 -84.95 -112.50
N HIS A 241 75.18 -84.22 -113.61
CA HIS A 241 76.40 -84.23 -114.42
C HIS A 241 77.57 -83.45 -113.78
N GLN A 242 77.29 -82.46 -112.95
CA GLN A 242 78.32 -81.56 -112.38
C GLN A 242 78.93 -82.09 -111.06
N ASN A 243 78.22 -82.96 -110.34
CA ASN A 243 78.62 -83.45 -109.00
C ASN A 243 79.84 -84.38 -108.97
N TYR A 244 80.37 -84.82 -110.10
CA TYR A 244 81.62 -85.60 -110.15
C TYR A 244 82.88 -84.72 -109.96
N MET A 245 82.76 -83.39 -110.13
CA MET A 245 83.92 -82.47 -110.15
C MET A 245 84.24 -81.81 -108.80
N ALA A 246 83.37 -81.90 -107.79
CA ALA A 246 83.39 -81.00 -106.63
C ALA A 246 83.83 -81.63 -105.30
N THR A 247 84.61 -82.72 -105.30
CA THR A 247 85.13 -83.37 -104.07
C THR A 247 86.21 -82.56 -103.31
N THR A 248 86.31 -81.24 -103.58
CA THR A 248 87.33 -80.33 -103.04
C THR A 248 86.80 -79.45 -101.88
N GLU A 249 85.57 -79.71 -101.40
CA GLU A 249 84.75 -78.80 -100.59
C GLU A 249 84.95 -78.87 -99.04
N VAL A 250 85.77 -79.79 -98.54
CA VAL A 250 85.86 -80.09 -97.09
C VAL A 250 86.48 -78.95 -96.26
N ARG A 251 87.39 -78.13 -96.81
CA ARG A 251 88.02 -77.01 -96.08
C ARG A 251 87.11 -75.81 -95.80
N THR A 252 85.99 -75.71 -96.52
CA THR A 252 85.03 -74.61 -96.37
C THR A 252 84.05 -74.80 -95.20
N GLN A 253 84.03 -75.99 -94.60
CA GLN A 253 83.06 -76.37 -93.56
C GLN A 253 83.50 -75.92 -92.15
N ASP A 254 84.81 -75.93 -91.87
CA ASP A 254 85.35 -75.58 -90.54
C ASP A 254 85.30 -74.08 -90.24
N PHE A 255 85.35 -73.21 -91.26
CA PHE A 255 85.20 -71.76 -91.07
C PHE A 255 83.75 -71.34 -90.77
N LYS A 256 82.76 -72.13 -91.24
CA LYS A 256 81.33 -71.86 -91.03
C LYS A 256 80.88 -72.18 -89.59
N THR A 257 81.53 -73.12 -88.90
CA THR A 257 81.17 -73.48 -87.52
C THR A 257 81.62 -72.43 -86.51
N LEU A 258 82.82 -71.87 -86.69
CA LEU A 258 83.37 -70.83 -85.80
C LEU A 258 82.58 -69.51 -85.91
N THR A 259 82.20 -69.11 -87.13
CA THR A 259 81.38 -67.89 -87.38
C THR A 259 79.98 -67.99 -86.77
N ARG A 260 79.40 -69.19 -86.70
CA ARG A 260 78.05 -69.43 -86.14
C ARG A 260 78.03 -69.33 -84.61
N ASN A 261 79.12 -69.66 -83.93
CA ASN A 261 79.21 -69.56 -82.48
C ASN A 261 79.37 -68.09 -82.04
N ASP A 262 80.11 -67.29 -82.79
CA ASP A 262 80.29 -65.87 -82.49
C ASP A 262 78.99 -65.06 -82.67
N GLN A 263 78.20 -65.35 -83.71
CA GLN A 263 76.87 -64.77 -83.89
C GLN A 263 75.87 -65.16 -82.79
N LYS A 264 75.98 -66.37 -82.21
CA LYS A 264 75.11 -66.79 -81.10
C LYS A 264 75.44 -66.04 -79.81
N SER A 265 76.73 -65.88 -79.51
CA SER A 265 77.22 -65.12 -78.35
C SER A 265 76.86 -63.63 -78.45
N ALA A 266 76.96 -63.03 -79.64
CA ALA A 266 76.53 -61.65 -79.86
C ALA A 266 75.02 -61.45 -79.61
N ARG A 267 74.17 -62.38 -80.06
CA ARG A 267 72.71 -62.31 -79.84
C ARG A 267 72.32 -62.48 -78.38
N THR A 268 73.00 -63.34 -77.60
CA THR A 268 72.73 -63.48 -76.17
C THR A 268 73.16 -62.24 -75.39
N ILE A 269 74.30 -61.63 -75.73
CA ILE A 269 74.73 -60.36 -75.11
C ILE A 269 73.71 -59.25 -75.39
N GLU A 270 73.22 -59.15 -76.63
CA GLU A 270 72.22 -58.14 -77.00
C GLU A 270 70.88 -58.34 -76.26
N GLN A 271 70.42 -59.59 -76.12
CA GLN A 271 69.23 -59.91 -75.33
C GLN A 271 69.39 -59.56 -73.85
N GLN A 272 70.56 -59.83 -73.26
CA GLN A 272 70.85 -59.49 -71.87
C GLN A 272 70.94 -57.96 -71.69
N MET A 273 71.55 -57.21 -72.61
CA MET A 273 71.56 -55.74 -72.56
C MET A 273 70.14 -55.15 -72.64
N ARG A 274 69.27 -55.65 -73.52
CA ARG A 274 67.87 -55.20 -73.59
C ARG A 274 67.07 -55.55 -72.33
N ARG A 275 67.41 -56.65 -71.64
CA ARG A 275 66.79 -57.01 -70.36
C ARG A 275 67.29 -56.09 -69.24
N LEU A 276 68.57 -55.76 -69.23
CA LEU A 276 69.19 -54.84 -68.27
C LEU A 276 68.60 -53.43 -68.42
N GLN A 277 68.45 -52.94 -69.65
CA GLN A 277 67.81 -51.66 -69.94
C GLN A 277 66.37 -51.61 -69.41
N ARG A 278 65.55 -52.63 -69.71
CA ARG A 278 64.16 -52.71 -69.21
C ARG A 278 64.07 -52.71 -67.69
N LEU A 279 64.95 -53.44 -67.01
CA LEU A 279 65.00 -53.45 -65.54
C LEU A 279 65.44 -52.08 -64.99
N GLN A 280 66.38 -51.42 -65.65
CA GLN A 280 66.85 -50.10 -65.26
C GLN A 280 65.76 -49.01 -65.43
N ASP A 281 65.00 -49.06 -66.52
CA ASP A 281 63.86 -48.18 -66.76
C ASP A 281 62.73 -48.43 -65.73
N GLN A 282 62.46 -49.69 -65.37
CA GLN A 282 61.51 -50.02 -64.31
C GLN A 282 61.95 -49.49 -62.94
N ILE A 283 63.23 -49.63 -62.59
CA ILE A 283 63.77 -49.06 -61.35
C ILE A 283 63.62 -47.53 -61.35
N ALA A 284 63.90 -46.86 -62.46
CA ALA A 284 63.74 -45.41 -62.58
C ALA A 284 62.26 -44.98 -62.41
N HIS A 285 61.34 -45.66 -63.09
CA HIS A 285 59.90 -45.43 -62.96
C HIS A 285 59.42 -45.60 -61.50
N TRP A 286 59.81 -46.68 -60.82
CA TRP A 286 59.40 -46.91 -59.43
C TRP A 286 60.02 -45.91 -58.45
N LYS A 287 61.27 -45.50 -58.66
CA LYS A 287 61.89 -44.40 -57.88
C LYS A 287 61.13 -43.09 -58.04
N GLN A 288 60.73 -42.74 -59.26
CA GLN A 288 59.93 -41.54 -59.52
C GLN A 288 58.53 -41.63 -58.91
N LYS A 289 57.88 -42.80 -58.98
CA LYS A 289 56.57 -43.04 -58.37
C LYS A 289 56.64 -42.97 -56.83
N LEU A 290 57.71 -43.48 -56.22
CA LEU A 290 57.92 -43.39 -54.78
C LEU A 290 58.16 -41.94 -54.34
N ALA A 291 58.99 -41.19 -55.07
CA ALA A 291 59.27 -39.79 -54.79
C ALA A 291 58.01 -38.90 -54.93
N THR A 292 57.20 -39.12 -55.96
CA THR A 292 55.96 -38.38 -56.16
C THR A 292 54.91 -38.72 -55.10
N ASN A 293 54.79 -39.98 -54.69
CA ASN A 293 53.90 -40.37 -53.59
C ASN A 293 54.36 -39.77 -52.24
N ALA A 294 55.66 -39.80 -51.95
CA ALA A 294 56.22 -39.18 -50.75
C ALA A 294 55.89 -37.68 -50.69
N ARG A 295 56.08 -36.94 -51.79
CA ARG A 295 55.72 -35.51 -51.88
C ARG A 295 54.22 -35.29 -51.63
N LYS A 296 53.35 -36.03 -52.32
CA LYS A 296 51.88 -35.92 -52.13
C LYS A 296 51.45 -36.23 -50.69
N CYS A 297 52.07 -37.23 -50.06
CA CYS A 297 51.82 -37.55 -48.65
C CYS A 297 52.27 -36.43 -47.73
N GLU A 298 53.44 -35.84 -47.98
CA GLU A 298 53.98 -34.76 -47.17
C GLU A 298 53.14 -33.47 -47.30
N GLU A 299 52.74 -33.11 -48.52
CA GLU A 299 51.86 -31.96 -48.80
C GLU A 299 50.50 -32.12 -48.12
N ARG A 300 49.85 -33.29 -48.26
CA ARG A 300 48.59 -33.58 -47.59
C ARG A 300 48.72 -33.55 -46.07
N ASN A 301 49.79 -34.12 -45.51
CA ASN A 301 50.03 -34.06 -44.06
C ASN A 301 50.30 -32.63 -43.57
N LYS A 302 50.98 -31.79 -44.37
CA LYS A 302 51.19 -30.37 -44.05
C LYS A 302 49.88 -29.60 -44.07
N ALA A 303 49.04 -29.79 -45.09
CA ALA A 303 47.71 -29.17 -45.17
C ALA A 303 46.82 -29.56 -43.98
N MET A 304 46.71 -30.86 -43.69
CA MET A 304 45.92 -31.36 -42.55
C MET A 304 46.43 -30.82 -41.20
N LYS A 305 47.76 -30.67 -41.02
CA LYS A 305 48.31 -30.05 -39.81
C LYS A 305 47.96 -28.57 -39.72
N ALA A 306 48.07 -27.83 -40.82
CA ALA A 306 47.72 -26.41 -40.84
C ALA A 306 46.24 -26.19 -40.50
N GLU A 307 45.33 -26.99 -41.06
CA GLU A 307 43.90 -26.95 -40.73
C GLU A 307 43.64 -27.29 -39.27
N LYS A 308 44.26 -28.36 -38.75
CA LYS A 308 44.16 -28.74 -37.34
C LYS A 308 44.62 -27.60 -36.41
N ASP A 309 45.77 -26.99 -36.72
CA ASP A 309 46.33 -25.93 -35.89
C ASP A 309 45.48 -24.64 -35.97
N ALA A 310 44.91 -24.33 -37.15
CA ALA A 310 43.95 -23.23 -37.31
C ALA A 310 42.67 -23.46 -36.49
N ILE A 311 42.07 -24.65 -36.57
CA ILE A 311 40.89 -25.01 -35.76
C ILE A 311 41.23 -24.98 -34.27
N PHE A 312 42.41 -25.44 -33.87
CA PHE A 312 42.87 -25.37 -32.48
C PHE A 312 43.04 -23.92 -32.00
N GLY A 313 43.55 -23.03 -32.86
CA GLY A 313 43.60 -21.59 -32.60
C GLY A 313 42.21 -20.99 -32.37
N HIS A 314 41.26 -21.26 -33.27
CA HIS A 314 39.86 -20.84 -33.12
C HIS A 314 39.22 -21.39 -31.84
N PHE A 315 39.48 -22.65 -31.49
CA PHE A 315 39.00 -23.24 -30.25
C PHE A 315 39.56 -22.53 -29.02
N GLN A 316 40.86 -22.19 -28.99
CA GLN A 316 41.46 -21.46 -27.88
C GLN A 316 40.93 -20.04 -27.75
N GLU A 317 40.73 -19.34 -28.87
CA GLU A 317 40.11 -18.02 -28.86
C GLU A 317 38.68 -18.06 -28.34
N LEU A 318 37.88 -19.02 -28.82
CA LEU A 318 36.50 -19.21 -28.38
C LEU A 318 36.44 -19.56 -26.89
N LYS A 319 37.30 -20.47 -26.42
CA LYS A 319 37.43 -20.82 -25.00
C LYS A 319 37.84 -19.61 -24.16
N GLY A 320 38.76 -18.78 -24.67
CA GLY A 320 39.14 -17.51 -24.04
C GLY A 320 37.97 -16.52 -23.95
N ARG A 321 37.19 -16.35 -25.02
CA ARG A 321 35.97 -15.50 -25.03
C ARG A 321 34.92 -16.02 -24.05
N MET A 322 34.68 -17.33 -24.02
CA MET A 322 33.75 -17.98 -23.09
C MET A 322 34.17 -17.76 -21.63
N ASN A 323 35.44 -17.94 -21.29
CA ASN A 323 35.94 -17.72 -19.94
C ASN A 323 35.79 -16.25 -19.52
N LYS A 324 36.18 -15.30 -20.39
CA LYS A 324 36.01 -13.86 -20.14
C LYS A 324 34.54 -13.46 -19.98
N PHE A 325 33.62 -14.12 -20.68
CA PHE A 325 32.19 -13.89 -20.50
C PHE A 325 31.72 -14.41 -19.13
N ARG A 326 32.11 -15.64 -18.77
CA ARG A 326 31.78 -16.23 -17.46
C ARG A 326 32.33 -15.40 -16.29
N GLU A 327 33.55 -14.89 -16.40
CA GLU A 327 34.15 -14.00 -15.39
C GLU A 327 33.39 -12.68 -15.26
N ARG A 328 33.00 -12.06 -16.39
CA ARG A 328 32.21 -10.82 -16.39
C ARG A 328 30.82 -11.01 -15.79
N GLU A 329 30.11 -12.07 -16.17
CA GLU A 329 28.79 -12.35 -15.59
C GLU A 329 28.88 -12.73 -14.11
N ALA A 330 29.92 -13.48 -13.69
CA ALA A 330 30.17 -13.75 -12.28
C ALA A 330 30.44 -12.46 -11.48
N ALA A 331 31.26 -11.54 -12.01
CA ALA A 331 31.53 -10.25 -11.39
C ALA A 331 30.27 -9.38 -11.30
N ARG A 332 29.47 -9.32 -12.38
CA ARG A 332 28.20 -8.58 -12.41
C ARG A 332 27.20 -9.14 -11.40
N LEU A 333 27.08 -10.46 -11.29
CA LEU A 333 26.22 -11.10 -10.31
C LEU A 333 26.69 -10.81 -8.87
N GLN A 334 28.00 -10.87 -8.63
CA GLN A 334 28.59 -10.52 -7.34
C GLN A 334 28.29 -9.07 -6.97
N GLU A 335 28.48 -8.12 -7.89
CA GLU A 335 28.19 -6.71 -7.67
C GLU A 335 26.70 -6.48 -7.38
N LEU A 336 25.80 -7.09 -8.16
CA LEU A 336 24.36 -7.01 -7.92
C LEU A 336 23.98 -7.57 -6.54
N SER A 337 24.58 -8.69 -6.14
CA SER A 337 24.35 -9.30 -4.83
C SER A 337 24.85 -8.42 -3.68
N ILE A 338 26.02 -7.80 -3.82
CA ILE A 338 26.56 -6.88 -2.81
C ILE A 338 25.65 -5.64 -2.69
N ASN A 339 25.28 -5.04 -3.82
CA ASN A 339 24.44 -3.84 -3.84
C ASN A 339 23.04 -4.11 -3.30
N SER A 340 22.43 -5.26 -3.64
CA SER A 340 21.11 -5.64 -3.13
C SER A 340 21.16 -5.90 -1.62
N ASN A 341 22.16 -6.63 -1.13
CA ASN A 341 22.33 -6.87 0.30
C ASN A 341 22.62 -5.58 1.08
N ALA A 342 23.40 -4.66 0.52
CA ALA A 342 23.62 -3.34 1.12
C ALA A 342 22.31 -2.54 1.22
N ALA A 343 21.52 -2.49 0.15
CA ALA A 343 20.21 -1.84 0.16
C ALA A 343 19.26 -2.48 1.19
N ILE A 344 19.21 -3.82 1.24
CA ILE A 344 18.42 -4.56 2.25
C ILE A 344 18.88 -4.20 3.67
N SER A 345 20.19 -4.16 3.93
CA SER A 345 20.73 -3.78 5.24
C SER A 345 20.29 -2.37 5.63
N THR A 346 20.46 -1.38 4.74
CA THR A 346 20.05 0.01 5.04
C THR A 346 18.54 0.13 5.27
N LEU A 347 17.71 -0.58 4.50
CA LEU A 347 16.25 -0.57 4.68
C LEU A 347 15.83 -1.25 5.98
N THR A 348 16.46 -2.37 6.34
CA THR A 348 16.19 -3.06 7.62
C THR A 348 16.61 -2.23 8.83
N GLU A 349 17.72 -1.49 8.75
CA GLU A 349 18.11 -0.52 9.77
C GLU A 349 17.10 0.62 9.91
N ARG A 350 16.68 1.23 8.79
CA ARG A 350 15.63 2.27 8.79
C ARG A 350 14.31 1.74 9.36
N LYS A 351 13.94 0.51 9.01
CA LYS A 351 12.76 -0.16 9.57
C LYS A 351 12.87 -0.30 11.08
N LYS A 352 14.01 -0.76 11.61
CA LYS A 352 14.23 -0.87 13.07
C LYS A 352 14.11 0.49 13.78
N VAL A 353 14.59 1.57 13.17
CA VAL A 353 14.44 2.93 13.71
C VAL A 353 12.97 3.36 13.71
N ALA A 354 12.25 3.13 12.61
CA ALA A 354 10.83 3.44 12.52
C ALA A 354 9.99 2.65 13.54
N GLU A 355 10.24 1.33 13.67
CA GLU A 355 9.61 0.48 14.69
C GLU A 355 9.89 1.02 16.10
N ARG A 356 11.14 1.41 16.38
CA ARG A 356 11.50 2.01 17.68
C ARG A 356 10.73 3.30 17.93
N ILE A 357 10.63 4.19 16.94
CA ILE A 357 9.88 5.45 17.07
C ILE A 357 8.40 5.16 17.35
N LEU A 358 7.79 4.22 16.61
CA LEU A 358 6.39 3.84 16.84
C LEU A 358 6.18 3.23 18.23
N SER A 359 7.04 2.31 18.67
CA SER A 359 6.96 1.74 20.01
C SER A 359 7.12 2.80 21.11
N HIS A 360 8.01 3.78 20.94
CA HIS A 360 8.13 4.90 21.89
C HIS A 360 6.89 5.79 21.86
N ALA A 361 6.33 6.08 20.68
CA ALA A 361 5.12 6.87 20.54
C ALA A 361 3.90 6.18 21.19
N GLU A 362 3.77 4.86 21.05
CA GLU A 362 2.75 4.05 21.73
C GLU A 362 2.94 4.06 23.25
N LEU A 363 4.17 3.82 23.74
CA LEU A 363 4.51 3.91 25.16
C LEU A 363 4.17 5.28 25.75
N CYS A 364 4.53 6.35 25.07
CA CYS A 364 4.21 7.72 25.50
C CYS A 364 2.69 7.96 25.48
N ARG A 365 1.97 7.44 24.49
CA ARG A 365 0.52 7.58 24.36
C ARG A 365 -0.23 6.96 25.54
N TYR A 366 0.30 5.93 26.21
CA TYR A 366 -0.33 5.39 27.43
C TYR A 366 -0.45 6.43 28.54
N LEU A 367 0.53 7.33 28.68
CA LEU A 367 0.59 8.36 29.73
C LEU A 367 -0.25 9.60 29.41
N GLU A 368 -0.84 9.68 28.22
CA GLU A 368 -1.66 10.82 27.79
C GLU A 368 -3.08 10.74 28.33
N THR A 369 -3.64 11.93 28.61
CA THR A 369 -5.02 12.07 29.03
C THR A 369 -5.98 11.74 27.87
N GLU A 370 -7.22 11.35 28.18
CA GLU A 370 -8.23 11.08 27.14
C GLU A 370 -8.46 12.29 26.22
N ARG A 371 -8.40 13.51 26.78
CA ARG A 371 -8.51 14.76 26.00
C ARG A 371 -7.43 14.86 24.94
N GLU A 372 -6.19 14.52 25.27
CA GLU A 372 -5.04 14.57 24.33
C GLU A 372 -5.04 13.43 23.33
N LYS A 373 -5.60 12.27 23.69
CA LYS A 373 -5.77 11.15 22.76
C LYS A 373 -6.82 11.43 21.69
N VAL A 374 -7.83 12.24 22.01
CA VAL A 374 -8.94 12.61 21.11
C VAL A 374 -8.63 13.89 20.32
N LEU A 375 -8.02 14.91 20.95
CA LEU A 375 -7.46 16.09 20.28
C LEU A 375 -5.94 16.23 20.58
N PRO A 376 -5.08 15.57 19.79
CA PRO A 376 -3.62 15.64 19.98
C PRO A 376 -3.00 16.99 19.60
N PHE A 377 -3.67 17.76 18.73
CA PHE A 377 -3.18 19.03 18.22
C PHE A 377 -4.16 20.14 18.59
N TYR A 378 -3.64 21.20 19.18
CA TYR A 378 -4.44 22.33 19.62
C TYR A 378 -4.35 23.49 18.64
N ALA A 379 -5.48 24.15 18.47
CA ALA A 379 -5.63 25.39 17.70
C ALA A 379 -4.73 26.48 18.29
N SER A 380 -4.00 27.18 17.42
CA SER A 380 -3.08 28.27 17.82
C SER A 380 -3.82 29.61 17.95
N SER A 381 -5.10 29.66 17.55
CA SER A 381 -5.97 30.85 17.59
C SER A 381 -7.41 30.48 17.99
N VAL A 382 -8.13 31.43 18.59
CA VAL A 382 -9.53 31.27 19.05
C VAL A 382 -10.51 31.05 17.88
N GLU A 383 -10.16 31.49 16.67
CA GLU A 383 -10.95 31.28 15.44
C GLU A 383 -10.83 29.84 14.88
N ASP A 384 -9.84 29.08 15.34
CA ASP A 384 -9.59 27.70 14.93
C ASP A 384 -10.26 26.67 15.86
N GLU A 385 -10.81 27.08 17.03
CA GLU A 385 -11.51 26.18 17.97
C GLU A 385 -12.88 25.71 17.43
N GLU A 386 -13.61 26.57 16.73
CA GLU A 386 -14.90 26.24 16.09
C GLU A 386 -14.72 25.32 14.87
N LYS A 387 -13.51 25.27 14.28
CA LYS A 387 -13.15 24.41 13.15
C LYS A 387 -12.48 23.10 13.56
N ALA A 388 -11.88 23.05 14.74
CA ALA A 388 -11.23 21.84 15.26
C ALA A 388 -12.22 20.69 15.55
N SER A 389 -13.51 20.98 15.79
CA SER A 389 -14.55 19.95 15.89
C SER A 389 -14.90 19.31 14.54
N PHE A 390 -14.70 20.02 13.43
CA PHE A 390 -14.91 19.51 12.07
C PHE A 390 -13.72 18.68 11.54
N ASP A 391 -12.50 18.96 12.02
CA ASP A 391 -11.28 18.29 11.53
C ASP A 391 -10.95 16.97 12.24
N ALA A 392 -11.68 16.59 13.30
CA ALA A 392 -11.45 15.34 14.03
C ALA A 392 -11.62 14.08 13.15
N ASP A 393 -12.49 14.12 12.14
CA ASP A 393 -12.70 13.02 11.18
C ASP A 393 -11.62 12.98 10.08
N LYS A 394 -11.01 14.12 9.74
CA LYS A 394 -9.96 14.20 8.72
C LYS A 394 -8.60 13.72 9.25
N VAL A 395 -8.33 13.93 10.53
CA VAL A 395 -7.13 13.42 11.23
C VAL A 395 -7.15 11.90 11.37
N ARG A 396 -8.34 11.28 11.40
CA ARG A 396 -8.49 9.82 11.45
C ARG A 396 -8.12 9.12 10.13
N SER A 397 -8.06 9.86 9.03
CA SER A 397 -7.83 9.34 7.67
C SER A 397 -6.39 9.47 7.14
N SER A 398 -5.51 10.22 7.81
CA SER A 398 -4.14 10.45 7.31
C SER A 398 -3.13 9.39 7.78
N LEU A 399 -3.21 8.21 7.18
CA LEU A 399 -2.05 7.33 6.98
C LEU A 399 -1.27 7.76 5.72
N GLN A 400 -0.91 9.05 5.63
CA GLN A 400 -0.04 9.56 4.57
C GLN A 400 1.41 9.63 5.06
N SER A 401 2.31 9.07 4.27
CA SER A 401 3.76 9.04 4.52
C SER A 401 4.47 10.37 4.23
N ALA A 402 3.74 11.38 3.76
CA ALA A 402 4.26 12.71 3.44
C ALA A 402 3.56 13.76 4.29
N ALA A 403 4.34 14.62 4.95
CA ALA A 403 3.82 15.82 5.59
C ALA A 403 3.39 16.79 4.47
N ALA A 404 2.07 16.98 4.33
CA ALA A 404 1.49 17.96 3.41
C ALA A 404 0.90 19.13 4.19
N THR A 405 1.11 20.34 3.69
CA THR A 405 0.44 21.55 4.19
C THR A 405 -1.05 21.47 3.90
N LYS A 406 -1.84 22.37 4.50
CA LYS A 406 -3.30 22.43 4.31
C LYS A 406 -3.71 22.54 2.82
N ASP A 407 -2.80 23.02 1.97
CA ASP A 407 -2.98 23.18 0.52
C ASP A 407 -2.43 22.01 -0.31
N GLY A 408 -2.00 20.91 0.34
CA GLY A 408 -1.47 19.72 -0.33
C GLY A 408 -0.03 19.83 -0.81
N GLN A 409 0.69 20.92 -0.48
CA GLN A 409 2.11 21.08 -0.83
C GLN A 409 3.03 20.39 0.20
N PRO A 410 4.20 19.87 -0.21
CA PRO A 410 5.15 19.27 0.71
C PRO A 410 5.52 20.26 1.82
N VAL A 411 5.40 19.83 3.08
CA VAL A 411 5.80 20.62 4.24
C VAL A 411 7.32 20.77 4.21
N GLU A 412 7.77 22.00 4.38
CA GLU A 412 9.18 22.35 4.48
C GLU A 412 9.83 21.61 5.67
N GLU A 413 11.04 21.10 5.52
CA GLU A 413 11.68 20.17 6.49
C GLU A 413 11.72 20.73 7.92
N TRP A 414 11.85 22.06 8.06
CA TRP A 414 11.85 22.78 9.34
C TRP A 414 10.49 22.78 10.06
N ASN A 415 9.38 22.69 9.31
CA ASN A 415 8.03 22.80 9.85
C ASN A 415 7.38 21.42 10.08
N CYS A 416 8.06 20.33 9.72
CA CYS A 416 7.54 18.96 9.85
C CYS A 416 7.20 18.54 11.29
N LEU A 417 7.84 19.15 12.29
CA LEU A 417 7.69 18.80 13.71
C LEU A 417 6.85 19.82 14.50
N ASP A 418 6.28 20.83 13.86
CA ASP A 418 5.54 21.91 14.55
C ASP A 418 4.40 21.37 15.41
N ASN A 419 3.64 20.42 14.88
CA ASN A 419 2.54 19.79 15.60
C ASN A 419 3.02 18.90 16.77
N PHE A 420 4.20 18.29 16.65
CA PHE A 420 4.84 17.58 17.75
C PHE A 420 5.27 18.55 18.85
N PHE A 421 5.93 19.65 18.50
CA PHE A 421 6.36 20.67 19.46
C PHE A 421 5.19 21.38 20.12
N LYS A 422 4.08 21.57 19.41
CA LYS A 422 2.81 21.95 20.05
C LYS A 422 2.47 20.91 21.12
N ARG A 423 2.20 19.65 20.77
CA ARG A 423 1.83 18.64 21.78
C ARG A 423 2.80 18.59 22.99
N TYR A 424 4.10 18.66 22.74
CA TYR A 424 5.13 18.76 23.78
C TYR A 424 4.99 20.00 24.69
N ASN A 425 4.84 21.20 24.12
CA ASN A 425 4.76 22.44 24.88
C ASN A 425 3.53 22.51 25.77
N LYS A 426 2.41 21.91 25.37
CA LYS A 426 1.20 21.86 26.22
C LYS A 426 1.44 20.98 27.44
N VAL A 427 1.95 19.77 27.24
CA VAL A 427 2.28 18.87 28.36
C VAL A 427 3.30 19.53 29.29
N LEU A 428 4.26 20.29 28.74
CA LEU A 428 5.21 21.06 29.55
C LEU A 428 4.50 22.12 30.41
N LEU A 429 3.54 22.87 29.85
CA LEU A 429 2.74 23.83 30.62
C LEU A 429 1.91 23.16 31.71
N ASP A 430 1.31 22.00 31.41
CA ASP A 430 0.54 21.22 32.39
C ASP A 430 1.43 20.71 33.53
N VAL A 431 2.64 20.21 33.21
CA VAL A 431 3.64 19.80 34.21
C VAL A 431 4.02 20.98 35.09
N LEU A 432 4.32 22.15 34.51
CA LEU A 432 4.65 23.36 35.29
C LEU A 432 3.50 23.82 36.18
N ALA A 433 2.25 23.71 35.72
CA ALA A 433 1.07 24.03 36.52
C ALA A 433 0.91 23.05 37.70
N ILE A 434 1.09 21.75 37.47
CA ILE A 434 1.05 20.71 38.51
C ILE A 434 2.18 20.94 39.52
N GLU A 435 3.39 21.26 39.07
CA GLU A 435 4.53 21.54 39.96
C GLU A 435 4.26 22.75 40.85
N ARG A 436 3.67 23.81 40.30
CA ARG A 436 3.28 25.01 41.06
C ARG A 436 2.22 24.68 42.11
N GLU A 437 1.18 23.94 41.75
CA GLU A 437 0.13 23.55 42.71
C GLU A 437 0.67 22.59 43.77
N ARG A 438 1.57 21.67 43.40
CA ARG A 438 2.29 20.81 44.35
C ARG A 438 3.13 21.63 45.32
N ALA A 439 3.83 22.66 44.84
CA ALA A 439 4.63 23.55 45.68
C ALA A 439 3.75 24.33 46.67
N ARG A 440 2.61 24.86 46.19
CA ARG A 440 1.61 25.52 47.02
C ARG A 440 1.05 24.59 48.10
N LEU A 441 0.59 23.39 47.73
CA LEU A 441 0.06 22.40 48.66
C LEU A 441 1.13 21.93 49.68
N ARG A 442 2.41 21.87 49.28
CA ARG A 442 3.51 21.58 50.21
C ARG A 442 3.71 22.72 51.22
N SER A 443 3.62 23.97 50.78
CA SER A 443 3.68 25.14 51.67
C SER A 443 2.50 25.11 52.65
N GLU A 444 1.27 24.96 52.15
CA GLU A 444 0.06 24.89 52.99
C GLU A 444 0.13 23.70 53.96
N ASN A 445 0.63 22.54 53.54
CA ASN A 445 0.84 21.40 54.45
C ASN A 445 1.91 21.70 55.51
N GLY A 446 2.98 22.40 55.14
CA GLY A 446 3.98 22.90 56.08
C GLY A 446 3.37 23.85 57.12
N ASP A 447 2.56 24.80 56.67
CA ASP A 447 1.86 25.75 57.53
C ASP A 447 0.87 25.04 58.46
N LEU A 448 0.07 24.11 57.93
CA LEU A 448 -0.86 23.30 58.72
C LEU A 448 -0.15 22.42 59.75
N ARG A 449 1.00 21.81 59.38
CA ARG A 449 1.84 21.06 60.34
C ARG A 449 2.41 21.97 61.41
N SER A 450 2.79 23.20 61.06
CA SER A 450 3.27 24.21 62.01
C SER A 450 2.16 24.64 62.98
N ILE A 451 0.96 24.92 62.46
CA ILE A 451 -0.22 25.27 63.28
C ILE A 451 -0.62 24.11 64.19
N LEU A 452 -0.62 22.89 63.66
CA LEU A 452 -0.93 21.69 64.45
C LEU A 452 0.13 21.47 65.55
N LYS A 453 1.42 21.66 65.22
CA LYS A 453 2.49 21.63 66.21
C LYS A 453 2.25 22.69 67.29
N GLN A 454 1.96 23.94 66.92
CA GLN A 454 1.65 25.02 67.86
C GLN A 454 0.41 24.71 68.73
N TYR A 455 -0.62 24.08 68.17
CA TYR A 455 -1.81 23.68 68.92
C TYR A 455 -1.52 22.56 69.92
N LEU A 456 -0.75 21.54 69.51
CA LEU A 456 -0.32 20.45 70.40
C LEU A 456 0.63 20.96 71.50
N ASP A 457 1.55 21.85 71.15
CA ASP A 457 2.44 22.56 72.08
C ASP A 457 1.66 23.50 73.03
N GLY A 458 0.49 24.02 72.60
CA GLY A 458 -0.41 24.79 73.46
C GLY A 458 -1.21 23.95 74.47
N ILE A 459 -1.33 22.65 74.25
CA ILE A 459 -2.10 21.71 75.09
C ILE A 459 -1.17 20.84 75.95
N SER A 460 0.02 20.51 75.45
CA SER A 460 1.04 19.69 76.12
C SER A 460 2.12 20.57 76.73
N VAL A 461 2.61 20.22 77.91
CA VAL A 461 3.74 20.91 78.55
C VAL A 461 5.04 20.20 78.17
N ASN A 462 5.70 20.66 77.10
CA ASN A 462 6.99 20.15 76.63
C ASN A 462 8.12 21.17 76.87
N GLU A 463 9.38 20.71 76.88
CA GLU A 463 10.58 21.53 77.12
C GLU A 463 10.71 22.70 76.11
N ASP A 464 10.38 22.45 74.83
CA ASP A 464 10.33 23.48 73.78
C ASP A 464 9.27 24.57 74.03
N VAL A 465 8.19 24.25 74.75
CA VAL A 465 7.10 25.18 75.08
C VAL A 465 7.50 26.08 76.24
N ILE A 466 8.32 25.59 77.17
CA ILE A 466 8.82 26.35 78.32
C ILE A 466 9.92 27.33 77.90
N ASN A 467 10.73 26.95 76.90
CA ASN A 467 11.86 27.76 76.41
C ASN A 467 11.46 28.85 75.40
N ASN A 468 10.27 28.76 74.78
CA ASN A 468 9.74 29.74 73.83
C ASN A 468 8.65 30.63 74.48
N PRO A 469 8.31 31.80 73.89
CA PRO A 469 7.30 32.69 74.45
C PRO A 469 5.95 31.99 74.60
N ASN A 470 5.50 31.77 75.83
CA ASN A 470 4.36 30.95 76.15
C ASN A 470 3.43 31.64 77.19
N PRO A 471 2.13 31.29 77.23
CA PRO A 471 1.20 31.84 78.22
C PRO A 471 1.32 31.16 79.60
N LEU A 472 2.12 30.09 79.73
CA LEU A 472 2.25 29.27 80.93
C LEU A 472 3.19 29.86 81.98
N LEU A 473 4.17 30.68 81.58
CA LEU A 473 5.20 31.23 82.48
C LEU A 473 5.45 32.71 82.17
N VAL A 474 4.79 33.60 82.92
CA VAL A 474 4.86 35.06 82.71
C VAL A 474 6.02 35.64 83.50
N VAL A 475 7.09 36.01 82.81
CA VAL A 475 8.27 36.68 83.40
C VAL A 475 8.24 38.16 83.03
N ASN A 476 8.36 39.06 84.02
CA ASN A 476 8.37 40.53 83.86
C ASN A 476 7.12 41.15 83.20
N HIS A 477 5.91 40.74 83.59
CA HIS A 477 4.63 41.32 83.14
C HIS A 477 4.41 41.36 81.61
N LYS A 478 5.18 40.61 80.83
CA LYS A 478 5.03 40.50 79.38
C LYS A 478 4.45 39.13 79.04
N THR A 479 3.13 39.06 78.96
CA THR A 479 2.46 37.99 78.21
C THR A 479 2.61 38.31 76.72
N ASN A 480 3.49 37.61 76.02
CA ASN A 480 3.61 37.75 74.55
C ASN A 480 2.52 36.95 73.83
N ILE A 481 1.25 37.20 74.18
CA ILE A 481 0.12 36.80 73.36
C ILE A 481 0.06 37.82 72.22
N VAL A 482 0.54 37.46 71.04
CA VAL A 482 0.20 38.19 69.82
C VAL A 482 -1.28 37.89 69.53
N MET A 483 -2.17 38.69 70.11
CA MET A 483 -3.55 38.76 69.66
C MET A 483 -3.52 39.17 68.18
N PRO A 484 -4.21 38.47 67.25
CA PRO A 484 -4.40 39.03 65.92
C PRO A 484 -5.08 40.38 66.10
N ALA A 485 -4.51 41.44 65.51
CA ALA A 485 -5.04 42.79 65.61
C ALA A 485 -6.53 42.78 65.24
N ALA A 486 -7.39 42.86 66.26
CA ALA A 486 -8.80 43.05 66.08
C ALA A 486 -9.00 44.32 65.27
N HIS A 487 -9.76 44.20 64.17
CA HIS A 487 -10.39 45.26 63.40
C HIS A 487 -10.41 46.62 64.12
N GLN A 488 -9.38 47.44 63.88
CA GLN A 488 -9.50 48.87 64.09
C GLN A 488 -10.32 49.41 62.92
N ARG A 489 -11.64 49.51 63.11
CA ARG A 489 -12.44 50.42 62.29
C ARG A 489 -11.88 51.83 62.52
N PRO A 490 -11.46 52.55 61.47
CA PRO A 490 -11.12 53.96 61.63
C PRO A 490 -12.39 54.75 62.04
N PRO A 491 -12.24 55.85 62.79
CA PRO A 491 -13.37 56.68 63.21
C PRO A 491 -14.09 57.27 61.98
N PRO A 492 -15.40 57.58 62.06
CA PRO A 492 -16.14 58.12 60.93
C PRO A 492 -15.71 59.57 60.68
N ASN A 493 -14.78 59.75 59.75
CA ASN A 493 -14.59 61.05 59.12
C ASN A 493 -15.79 61.30 58.20
N THR A 494 -16.60 62.28 58.56
CA THR A 494 -17.64 62.84 57.68
C THR A 494 -16.94 63.71 56.64
N THR A 495 -16.45 63.08 55.58
CA THR A 495 -15.97 63.79 54.40
C THR A 495 -17.13 63.91 53.43
N VAL A 496 -17.63 65.13 53.24
CA VAL A 496 -18.50 65.47 52.11
C VAL A 496 -17.59 65.57 50.89
N GLU A 497 -17.43 64.47 50.15
CA GLU A 497 -16.85 64.50 48.81
C GLU A 497 -17.99 64.51 47.79
N GLY A 498 -18.04 65.62 47.06
CA GLY A 498 -18.91 65.79 45.91
C GLY A 498 -18.52 64.81 44.79
N MET A 499 -19.56 64.32 44.13
CA MET A 499 -19.66 64.08 42.69
C MET A 499 -18.32 63.82 41.97
N HIS A 500 -17.93 62.55 41.80
CA HIS A 500 -16.94 62.20 40.78
C HIS A 500 -17.54 61.26 39.74
N ALA A 501 -17.56 61.80 38.53
CA ALA A 501 -18.06 61.22 37.31
C ALA A 501 -17.25 59.99 36.86
N VAL A 502 -17.96 59.09 36.18
CA VAL A 502 -17.44 57.99 35.37
C VAL A 502 -16.37 58.52 34.41
N ARG A 503 -15.13 58.03 34.53
CA ARG A 503 -14.11 58.15 33.48
C ARG A 503 -13.77 56.76 32.95
N SER A 504 -14.23 56.52 31.73
CA SER A 504 -13.73 55.52 30.80
C SER A 504 -12.24 55.74 30.53
N ASN A 505 -11.42 54.70 30.69
CA ASN A 505 -10.05 54.71 30.18
C ASN A 505 -10.05 54.39 28.68
N PRO A 506 -9.38 55.20 27.83
CA PRO A 506 -9.16 54.86 26.44
C PRO A 506 -7.88 54.05 26.26
N LEU A 507 -7.92 53.18 25.24
CA LEU A 507 -6.77 52.50 24.66
C LEU A 507 -5.70 53.50 24.21
N THR A 508 -4.43 53.22 24.49
CA THR A 508 -3.31 53.90 23.84
C THR A 508 -2.53 52.93 22.97
N ASP A 509 -2.71 53.18 21.68
CA ASP A 509 -1.96 52.75 20.51
C ASP A 509 -0.46 53.07 20.66
N GLY A 510 0.40 52.09 20.32
CA GLY A 510 1.85 52.19 20.40
C GLY A 510 2.46 52.05 19.01
N ARG A 511 2.55 53.15 18.26
CA ARG A 511 3.22 53.21 16.96
C ARG A 511 4.34 54.26 16.95
N ASN A 512 5.55 53.75 16.72
CA ASN A 512 6.72 54.35 16.07
C ASN A 512 7.31 55.70 16.53
N GLN A 513 8.61 55.65 16.87
CA GLN A 513 9.71 56.48 16.32
C GLN A 513 11.05 55.99 16.92
N LEU A 514 11.91 55.25 16.17
CA LEU A 514 13.05 55.75 15.38
C LEU A 514 13.83 56.91 16.04
N HIS A 515 15.03 56.65 16.60
CA HIS A 515 16.35 56.99 15.99
C HIS A 515 17.55 56.82 16.94
N ARG A 516 18.65 56.31 16.35
CA ARG A 516 20.10 56.53 16.64
C ARG A 516 20.76 55.96 17.91
N GLY A 517 21.88 55.26 17.68
CA GLY A 517 22.94 55.09 18.68
C GLY A 517 23.94 53.98 18.38
N ARG A 518 24.71 54.09 17.29
CA ARG A 518 25.83 53.19 16.93
C ARG A 518 27.14 53.74 17.50
N GLN A 519 27.71 53.11 18.53
CA GLN A 519 29.15 53.07 18.91
C GLN A 519 29.29 51.81 19.80
N GLY A 520 30.21 50.86 19.62
CA GLY A 520 31.63 51.00 19.31
C GLY A 520 32.42 50.73 20.60
N ALA A 521 32.83 49.48 20.83
CA ALA A 521 33.82 49.12 21.84
C ALA A 521 34.57 47.85 21.42
N SER A 522 35.75 48.07 20.85
CA SER A 522 36.86 47.11 20.85
C SER A 522 37.46 47.04 22.25
N ILE A 523 37.72 45.84 22.76
CA ILE A 523 39.07 45.24 22.88
C ILE A 523 38.91 43.75 22.57
#